data_AF-A0A358D6H5-F1
#
_entry.id   AF-A0A358D6H5-F1
#
_cell.length_a   1.000
_cell.length_b   1.000
_cell.length_c   1.000
_cell.angle_alpha   90.00
_cell.angle_beta   90.00
_cell.angle_gamma   90.00
#
_symmetry.space_group_name_H-M   'P 1'
#
loop_
_entity.id
_entity.type
_entity.pdbx_description
1 polymer ?
#
loop_
_entity_poly.entity_id
_entity_poly.type
_entity_poly.pdbx_seq_one_letter_code
_entity_poly.pdbx_strand_id
1 'polypeptide(L)'
;MVTGELRRQVDKVWDAFWSGGIANPVEVIEQITYLLFIRRLDDLQLLAEKKAARFGEEVENPVFPEGYDNDLPSRRLYRDLRWSVFTNFAPAEMFEV
;
A
#
# COMPACT_ATOMS: atom_id res chain seq x y z
N MET A 1 11.26 19.25 -10.71
CA MET A 1 11.48 20.26 -9.64
C MET A 1 10.46 19.97 -8.55
N VAL A 2 10.89 19.78 -7.30
CA VAL A 2 9.94 19.59 -6.18
C VAL A 2 9.21 20.91 -5.96
N THR A 3 7.88 20.92 -6.06
CA THR A 3 7.08 22.12 -5.82
C THR A 3 7.01 22.38 -4.31
N GLY A 4 6.76 23.64 -3.92
CA GLY A 4 6.56 23.98 -2.51
C GLY A 4 5.38 23.24 -1.87
N GLU A 5 4.40 22.83 -2.66
CA GLU A 5 3.26 22.01 -2.20
C GLU A 5 3.65 20.57 -1.91
N LEU A 6 4.41 19.93 -2.81
CA LEU A 6 4.89 18.57 -2.60
C LEU A 6 5.78 18.49 -1.35
N ARG A 7 6.66 19.49 -1.15
CA ARG A 7 7.49 19.56 0.06
C ARG A 7 6.63 19.62 1.32
N ARG A 8 5.61 20.48 1.37
CA ARG A 8 4.69 20.57 2.52
C ARG A 8 3.94 19.26 2.79
N GLN A 9 3.60 18.49 1.76
CA GLN A 9 2.96 17.19 1.94
C GLN A 9 3.92 16.17 2.55
N VAL A 10 5.18 16.15 2.10
CA VAL A 10 6.23 15.30 2.68
C VAL A 10 6.47 15.67 4.14
N ASP A 11 6.58 16.96 4.45
CA ASP A 11 6.78 17.44 5.83
C ASP A 11 5.63 16.99 6.75
N LYS A 12 4.37 17.05 6.28
CA LYS A 12 3.21 16.57 7.06
C LYS A 12 3.26 15.07 7.36
N VAL A 13 3.70 14.26 6.39
CA VAL A 13 3.86 12.82 6.61
C VAL A 13 4.95 12.59 7.66
N TRP A 14 6.07 13.30 7.54
CA TRP A 14 7.16 13.23 8.51
C TRP A 14 6.71 13.59 9.95
N ASP A 15 5.96 14.68 10.10
CA ASP A 15 5.42 15.12 11.40
C ASP A 15 4.46 14.07 12.00
N ALA A 16 3.67 13.39 11.16
CA ALA A 16 2.76 12.35 11.61
C ALA A 16 3.54 11.17 12.23
N PHE A 17 4.60 10.69 11.59
CA PHE A 17 5.45 9.62 12.12
C PHE A 17 6.13 10.02 13.43
N TRP A 18 6.64 11.25 13.51
CA TRP A 18 7.27 11.78 14.72
C TRP A 18 6.29 11.84 15.90
N SER A 19 5.06 12.33 15.66
CA SER A 19 4.01 12.38 16.68
C SER A 19 3.50 10.99 17.10
N GLY A 20 3.64 9.98 16.23
CA GLY A 20 3.31 8.59 16.49
C GLY A 20 4.36 7.82 17.31
N GLY A 21 5.47 8.46 17.70
CA GLY A 21 6.52 7.86 18.53
C GLY A 21 7.62 7.12 17.74
N ILE A 22 7.59 7.17 16.41
CA ILE A 22 8.65 6.63 15.55
C ILE A 22 9.69 7.73 15.33
N ALA A 23 10.73 7.72 16.17
CA ALA A 23 11.75 8.77 16.16
C ALA A 23 12.94 8.47 15.23
N ASN A 24 13.13 7.22 14.81
CA ASN A 24 14.25 6.83 13.95
C ASN A 24 14.00 7.23 12.49
N PRO A 25 14.78 8.18 11.91
CA PRO A 25 14.57 8.65 10.55
C PRO A 25 14.67 7.55 9.48
N VAL A 26 15.51 6.53 9.69
CA VAL A 26 15.67 5.42 8.73
C VAL A 26 14.40 4.57 8.68
N GLU A 27 13.84 4.27 9.85
CA GLU A 27 12.59 3.51 9.98
C GLU A 27 11.42 4.29 9.35
N VAL A 28 11.34 5.60 9.57
CA VAL A 28 10.32 6.45 8.93
C VAL A 28 10.41 6.38 7.39
N ILE A 29 11.62 6.47 6.84
CA ILE A 29 11.83 6.38 5.39
C ILE A 29 11.39 5.01 4.87
N GLU A 30 11.73 3.94 5.58
CA GLU A 30 11.34 2.57 5.23
C GLU A 30 9.81 2.40 5.22
N GLN A 31 9.13 2.82 6.30
CA GLN A 31 7.67 2.73 6.40
C GLN A 31 6.97 3.54 5.30
N ILE A 32 7.42 4.77 5.03
CA ILE A 32 6.88 5.58 3.93
C ILE A 32 7.09 4.87 2.59
N THR A 33 8.26 4.27 2.38
CA THR A 33 8.59 3.56 1.14
C THR A 33 7.67 2.37 0.94
N TYR A 34 7.42 1.57 1.97
CA TYR A 34 6.49 0.44 1.91
C TYR A 34 5.06 0.88 1.58
N LEU A 35 4.56 1.93 2.25
CA LEU A 35 3.22 2.49 1.99
C LEU A 35 3.08 3.02 0.55
N LEU A 36 4.11 3.69 0.03
CA LEU A 36 4.10 4.17 -1.36
C LEU A 36 4.15 3.00 -2.36
N PHE A 37 4.91 1.95 -2.04
CA PHE A 37 5.05 0.79 -2.91
C PHE A 37 3.74 0.02 -3.05
N ILE A 38 3.11 -0.36 -1.93
CA ILE A 38 1.84 -1.10 -1.94
C ILE A 38 0.71 -0.28 -2.59
N ARG A 39 0.69 1.05 -2.39
CA ARG A 39 -0.24 1.94 -3.09
C ARG A 39 -0.03 1.91 -4.60
N ARG A 40 1.23 1.98 -5.05
CA ARG A 40 1.55 1.93 -6.48
C ARG A 40 1.17 0.58 -7.10
N LEU A 41 1.37 -0.52 -6.38
CA LEU A 41 0.96 -1.85 -6.80
C LEU A 41 -0.57 -1.95 -6.96
N ASP A 42 -1.35 -1.43 -6.01
CA ASP A 42 -2.81 -1.44 -6.10
C ASP A 42 -3.33 -0.57 -7.27
N ASP A 43 -2.69 0.58 -7.53
CA ASP A 43 -3.02 1.41 -8.70
C ASP A 43 -2.80 0.66 -10.03
N LEU A 44 -1.73 -0.15 -10.12
CA LEU A 44 -1.43 -0.97 -11.31
C LEU A 44 -2.45 -2.09 -11.49
N GLN A 45 -2.79 -2.79 -10.39
CA GLN A 45 -3.85 -3.80 -10.38
C GLN A 45 -5.19 -3.20 -10.84
N LEU A 46 -5.58 -2.05 -10.30
CA LEU A 46 -6.82 -1.37 -10.66
C LEU A 46 -6.85 -0.96 -12.14
N LEU A 47 -5.71 -0.53 -12.69
CA LEU A 47 -5.59 -0.21 -14.11
C LEU A 47 -5.77 -1.46 -14.98
N ALA A 48 -5.18 -2.59 -14.58
CA ALA A 48 -5.34 -3.87 -15.27
C ALA A 48 -6.79 -4.37 -15.20
N GLU A 49 -7.44 -4.28 -14.05
CA GLU A 49 -8.87 -4.62 -13.84
C GLU A 49 -9.79 -3.78 -14.74
N LYS A 50 -9.56 -2.47 -14.81
CA LYS A 50 -10.33 -1.58 -15.70
C LYS A 50 -10.16 -1.91 -17.17
N LYS A 51 -8.94 -2.31 -17.58
CA LYS A 51 -8.66 -2.74 -18.95
C LYS A 51 -9.41 -4.04 -19.24
N ALA A 52 -9.26 -5.05 -18.38
CA ALA A 52 -9.88 -6.36 -18.51
C ALA A 52 -11.43 -6.25 -18.58
N ALA A 53 -12.04 -5.46 -17.69
CA ALA A 53 -13.47 -5.18 -17.67
C ALA A 53 -14.00 -4.52 -18.96
N ARG A 54 -13.17 -3.70 -19.63
CA ARG A 54 -13.55 -3.05 -20.90
C ARG A 54 -13.57 -4.03 -22.08
N PHE A 55 -12.71 -5.04 -22.06
CA PHE A 55 -12.60 -6.03 -23.13
C PHE A 55 -13.30 -7.36 -22.82
N GLY A 56 -13.82 -7.52 -21.60
CA GLY A 56 -14.45 -8.76 -21.15
C GLY A 56 -13.44 -9.90 -20.95
N GLU A 57 -12.19 -9.54 -20.68
CA GLU A 57 -11.08 -10.46 -20.46
C GLU A 57 -10.78 -10.60 -18.96
N GLU A 58 -9.97 -11.59 -18.60
CA GLU A 58 -9.41 -11.71 -17.25
C GLU A 58 -8.15 -10.84 -17.10
N VAL A 59 -7.77 -10.53 -15.86
CA VAL A 59 -6.54 -9.79 -15.59
C VAL A 59 -5.35 -10.72 -15.81
N GLU A 60 -4.52 -10.43 -16.80
CA GLU A 60 -3.25 -11.14 -17.01
C GLU A 60 -2.25 -10.80 -15.91
N ASN A 61 -1.67 -11.83 -15.28
CA ASN A 61 -0.63 -11.72 -14.24
C ASN A 61 -0.98 -10.68 -13.14
N PRO A 62 -2.07 -10.90 -12.38
CA PRO A 62 -2.48 -9.97 -11.33
C PRO A 62 -1.37 -9.82 -10.28
N VAL A 63 -1.13 -8.58 -9.86
CA VAL A 63 -0.19 -8.28 -8.77
C VAL A 63 -0.70 -8.86 -7.45
N PHE A 64 -2.02 -8.82 -7.27
CA PHE A 64 -2.73 -9.45 -6.17
C PHE A 64 -3.58 -10.59 -6.72
N PRO A 65 -3.06 -11.83 -6.77
CA PRO A 65 -3.81 -12.97 -7.27
C PRO A 65 -4.98 -13.34 -6.36
N GLU A 66 -5.88 -14.20 -6.84
CA GLU A 66 -6.95 -14.72 -5.98
C GLU A 66 -6.40 -15.75 -4.97
N GLY A 67 -7.08 -15.85 -3.83
CA GLY A 67 -6.75 -16.81 -2.77
C GLY A 67 -5.85 -16.25 -1.68
N TYR A 68 -5.15 -17.16 -1.00
CA TYR A 68 -4.35 -16.86 0.18
C TYR A 68 -2.88 -16.72 -0.17
N ASP A 69 -2.23 -15.75 0.45
CA ASP A 69 -0.79 -15.73 0.58
C ASP A 69 -0.38 -16.84 1.56
N ASN A 70 0.33 -17.84 1.03
CA ASN A 70 0.80 -18.98 1.81
C ASN A 70 2.18 -18.74 2.43
N ASP A 71 2.85 -17.64 2.07
CA ASP A 71 4.18 -17.28 2.59
C ASP A 71 4.07 -16.47 3.90
N LEU A 72 2.90 -15.86 4.15
CA LEU A 72 2.62 -15.15 5.40
C LEU A 72 2.21 -16.12 6.53
N PRO A 73 2.73 -15.94 7.77
CA PRO A 73 2.36 -16.76 8.93
C PRO A 73 0.85 -16.76 9.21
N SER A 74 0.19 -15.64 8.92
CA SER A 74 -1.20 -15.36 9.21
C SER A 74 -2.18 -15.87 8.16
N ARG A 75 -1.69 -16.47 7.06
CA ARG A 75 -2.48 -17.01 5.93
C ARG A 75 -3.61 -16.05 5.50
N ARG A 76 -3.23 -14.88 4.97
CA ARG A 76 -4.15 -13.79 4.59
C ARG A 76 -4.56 -13.87 3.13
N LEU A 77 -5.70 -13.27 2.79
CA LEU A 77 -6.08 -13.14 1.38
C LEU A 77 -5.20 -12.08 0.72
N TYR A 78 -4.74 -12.32 -0.51
CA TYR A 78 -4.01 -11.31 -1.29
C TYR A 78 -4.80 -10.01 -1.46
N ARG A 79 -6.15 -10.10 -1.41
CA ARG A 79 -7.04 -8.93 -1.41
C ARG A 79 -6.81 -8.00 -0.21
N ASP A 80 -6.47 -8.55 0.95
CA ASP A 80 -6.24 -7.76 2.17
C ASP A 80 -4.97 -6.92 2.07
N LEU A 81 -4.03 -7.34 1.23
CA LEU A 81 -2.79 -6.62 0.92
C LEU A 81 -3.01 -5.45 -0.06
N ARG A 82 -4.21 -5.27 -0.62
CA ARG A 82 -4.48 -4.13 -1.50
C ARG A 82 -4.57 -2.86 -0.68
N TRP A 83 -3.91 -1.78 -1.12
CA TRP A 83 -3.97 -0.48 -0.45
C TRP A 83 -5.39 -0.03 -0.11
N SER A 84 -6.32 -0.17 -1.07
CA SER A 84 -7.74 0.14 -0.91
C SER A 84 -8.48 -0.64 0.20
N VAL A 85 -7.95 -1.79 0.61
CA VAL A 85 -8.47 -2.63 1.71
C VAL A 85 -7.66 -2.39 2.98
N PHE A 86 -6.34 -2.47 2.87
CA PHE A 86 -5.36 -2.28 3.95
C PHE A 86 -5.62 -1.03 4.79
N THR A 87 -5.93 0.10 4.16
CA THR A 87 -6.17 1.37 4.88
C THR A 87 -7.43 1.38 5.73
N ASN A 88 -8.29 0.37 5.62
CA ASN A 88 -9.52 0.24 6.42
C ASN A 88 -9.34 -0.62 7.67
N PHE A 89 -8.18 -1.27 7.83
CA PHE A 89 -7.89 -2.05 9.04
C PHE A 89 -7.61 -1.16 10.24
N ALA A 90 -7.84 -1.71 11.44
CA ALA A 90 -7.41 -1.04 12.66
C ALA A 90 -5.87 -1.02 12.74
N PRO A 91 -5.24 -0.02 13.40
CA PRO A 91 -3.78 0.10 13.44
C PRO A 91 -3.05 -1.18 13.89
N ALA A 92 -3.57 -1.88 14.90
CA ALA A 92 -2.99 -3.13 15.38
C ALA A 92 -3.04 -4.25 14.33
N GLU A 93 -4.08 -4.28 13.50
CA GLU A 93 -4.21 -5.27 12.44
C GLU A 93 -3.33 -4.94 11.24
N MET A 94 -3.14 -3.65 10.93
CA MET A 94 -2.23 -3.20 9.86
C MET A 94 -0.78 -3.67 10.08
N PHE A 95 -0.34 -3.83 11.33
CA PHE A 95 0.99 -4.35 11.66
C PHE A 95 1.15 -5.87 11.47
N GLU A 96 0.04 -6.59 11.37
CA GLU A 96 -0.01 -8.05 11.22
C GLU A 96 -0.26 -8.48 9.77
N VAL A 97 -0.27 -7.53 8.84
CA VAL A 97 -0.50 -7.70 7.40
C VAL A 97 0.83 -7.68 6.64
#